data_AF-A5KWP7-F1
#
_entry.id   AF-A5KWP7-F1
#
_cell.length_a   1.000
_cell.length_b   1.000
_cell.length_c   1.000
_cell.angle_alpha   90.00
_cell.angle_beta   90.00
_cell.angle_gamma   90.00
#
_symmetry.space_group_name_H-M   'P 1'
#
loop_
_entity.id
_entity.type
_entity.pdbx_description
1 polymer ?
#
loop_
_entity_poly.entity_id
_entity_poly.type
_entity_poly.pdbx_seq_one_letter_code
_entity_poly.pdbx_strand_id
1 'polypeptide(L)'
;MLRILLIAVISVFSTMSFASEENKYSDQEYLDRPLMERYILDELKQLRIEQQDLERRLTIQMTDRELAVADKSLNYANVTVTYFFYIIAGVASLIALVGWQSLKELKHTTKEMADRRLNDIAQDYEKKFNVLERDLKRKTRIISENNREIEIINEIHNLWLRAQNAQTAEQKIEIYDEILKVRPGDLEALTYKADAAMDIQEYHWAMSLCNRVLEVDDQNAHALYQRACAYARLGAEGQAIDDLERSVEASGSMRELLAEEPDFEMLRGLERFEALREE
;
A
#
# COMPACT_ATOMS: atom_id res chain seq x y z
N MET A 1 112.65 -4.27 -11.61
CA MET A 1 113.36 -4.26 -10.31
C MET A 1 113.97 -2.88 -10.08
N LEU A 2 113.24 -1.93 -9.50
CA LEU A 2 113.82 -0.74 -8.84
C LEU A 2 112.83 0.02 -7.93
N ARG A 3 111.67 -0.57 -7.58
CA ARG A 3 111.11 -0.41 -6.23
C ARG A 3 112.01 -1.27 -5.33
N ILE A 4 112.47 -0.72 -4.21
CA ILE A 4 113.30 -1.32 -3.13
C ILE A 4 114.70 -0.70 -2.98
N LEU A 5 115.32 -0.05 -3.98
CA LEU A 5 116.71 0.43 -3.82
C LEU A 5 116.87 1.88 -3.31
N LEU A 6 115.89 2.79 -3.48
CA LEU A 6 116.07 4.18 -3.04
C LEU A 6 115.75 4.44 -1.56
N ILE A 7 115.07 3.50 -0.89
CA ILE A 7 114.71 3.59 0.54
C ILE A 7 115.93 3.27 1.44
N ALA A 8 117.08 2.88 0.88
CA ALA A 8 118.30 2.57 1.62
C ALA A 8 119.52 3.46 1.26
N VAL A 9 119.37 4.46 0.39
CA VAL A 9 120.55 5.14 -0.20
C VAL A 9 121.18 6.20 0.70
N ILE A 10 120.50 6.88 1.64
CA ILE A 10 121.21 7.90 2.46
C ILE A 10 120.69 7.98 3.91
N SER A 11 120.73 6.85 4.61
CA SER A 11 120.93 6.77 6.06
C SER A 11 122.41 6.61 6.43
N VAL A 12 123.34 6.96 5.53
CA VAL A 12 124.80 6.78 5.67
C VAL A 12 125.63 8.02 5.26
N PHE A 13 125.03 9.20 5.02
CA PHE A 13 125.81 10.46 5.04
C PHE A 13 126.00 10.95 6.48
N SER A 14 126.54 10.06 7.31
CA SER A 14 127.27 10.39 8.51
C SER A 14 128.72 10.68 8.10
N THR A 15 129.24 11.80 8.60
CA THR A 15 130.66 12.00 8.92
C THR A 15 131.66 12.06 7.76
N MET A 16 131.89 13.27 7.24
CA MET A 16 133.25 13.77 7.00
C MET A 16 133.29 15.26 7.33
N SER A 17 133.85 15.55 8.51
CA SER A 17 134.30 16.87 8.94
C SER A 17 135.75 17.06 8.52
N PHE A 18 136.04 18.20 7.89
CA PHE A 18 137.33 18.93 7.83
C PHE A 18 136.97 20.29 7.21
N ALA A 19 137.46 21.47 7.57
CA ALA A 19 138.18 22.09 8.69
C ALA A 19 138.58 23.48 8.14
N SER A 20 138.64 24.52 8.99
CA SER A 20 138.97 25.94 8.70
C SER A 20 137.83 26.74 7.99
N GLU A 21 137.30 27.84 8.53
CA GLU A 21 137.89 28.85 9.40
C GLU A 21 136.90 29.29 10.51
N GLU A 22 137.44 29.38 11.73
CA GLU A 22 136.74 29.63 12.98
C GLU A 22 136.69 31.15 13.22
N ASN A 23 135.57 31.81 12.91
CA ASN A 23 135.35 33.18 13.37
C ASN A 23 134.87 33.15 14.83
N LYS A 24 135.81 33.27 15.76
CA LYS A 24 135.56 33.57 17.17
C LYS A 24 134.80 34.89 17.29
N TYR A 25 133.52 34.82 17.65
CA TYR A 25 132.77 35.93 18.25
C TYR A 25 132.44 35.57 19.71
N SER A 26 133.48 35.35 20.52
CA SER A 26 133.42 35.60 21.95
C SER A 26 134.49 36.63 22.25
N ASP A 27 134.09 37.90 22.26
CA ASP A 27 134.68 39.00 23.04
C ASP A 27 133.91 40.30 22.77
N GLN A 28 132.57 40.30 22.90
CA GLN A 28 131.83 41.54 23.16
C GLN A 28 130.70 41.28 24.15
N GLU A 29 130.87 41.84 25.32
CA GLU A 29 129.99 41.75 26.46
C GLU A 29 129.02 42.97 26.45
N TYR A 30 127.72 42.62 26.43
CA TYR A 30 126.51 43.34 26.87
C TYR A 30 125.54 44.08 25.92
N LEU A 31 124.26 43.84 26.30
CA LEU A 31 123.03 44.66 26.23
C LEU A 31 122.08 44.46 25.03
N ASP A 32 121.14 43.49 25.12
CA ASP A 32 119.71 43.68 24.75
C ASP A 32 118.77 42.45 24.97
N ARG A 33 118.91 41.73 26.09
CA ARG A 33 117.89 40.75 26.51
C ARG A 33 116.47 41.33 26.76
N PRO A 34 116.28 42.56 27.31
CA PRO A 34 114.93 43.04 27.62
C PRO A 34 114.11 43.53 26.43
N LEU A 35 114.74 43.95 25.30
CA LEU A 35 114.01 44.48 24.14
C LEU A 35 113.37 43.37 23.29
N MET A 36 114.07 42.24 23.10
CA MET A 36 113.54 41.07 22.40
C MET A 36 112.36 40.44 23.14
N GLU A 37 112.42 40.36 24.47
CA GLU A 37 111.31 39.82 25.28
C GLU A 37 110.04 40.66 25.14
N ARG A 38 110.16 41.99 25.11
CA ARG A 38 109.01 42.90 24.91
C ARG A 38 108.42 42.80 23.51
N TYR A 39 109.25 42.71 22.47
CA TYR A 39 108.77 42.52 21.10
C TYR A 39 108.00 41.20 20.96
N ILE A 40 108.51 40.11 21.52
CA ILE A 40 107.83 38.81 21.53
C ILE A 40 106.49 38.88 22.28
N LEU A 41 106.45 39.60 23.41
CA LEU A 41 105.20 39.79 24.16
C LEU A 41 104.16 40.63 23.41
N ASP A 42 104.60 41.67 22.71
CA ASP A 42 103.70 42.51 21.90
C ASP A 42 103.16 41.73 20.69
N GLU A 43 103.98 40.93 20.01
CA GLU A 43 103.54 39.99 18.96
C GLU A 43 102.57 38.92 19.51
N LEU A 44 102.84 38.32 20.67
CA LEU A 44 101.93 37.37 21.32
C LEU A 44 100.60 38.02 21.72
N LYS A 45 100.64 39.25 22.20
CA LYS A 45 99.46 40.02 22.56
C LYS A 45 98.66 40.37 21.30
N GLN A 46 99.31 40.80 20.23
CA GLN A 46 98.68 41.07 18.94
C GLN A 46 98.06 39.79 18.36
N LEU A 47 98.78 38.67 18.40
CA LEU A 47 98.29 37.38 17.92
C LEU A 47 97.09 36.88 18.75
N ARG A 48 97.07 37.13 20.07
CA ARG A 48 95.90 36.87 20.92
C ARG A 48 94.72 37.77 20.56
N ILE A 49 94.95 39.05 20.29
CA ILE A 49 93.89 39.98 19.86
C ILE A 49 93.33 39.57 18.49
N GLU A 50 94.20 39.24 17.53
CA GLU A 50 93.81 38.75 16.21
C GLU A 50 93.06 37.41 16.30
N GLN A 51 93.48 36.51 17.20
CA GLN A 51 92.75 35.27 17.48
C GLN A 51 91.35 35.54 18.05
N GLN A 52 91.24 36.45 19.02
CA GLN A 52 89.94 36.84 19.60
C GLN A 52 89.02 37.48 18.56
N ASP A 53 89.55 38.36 17.69
CA ASP A 53 88.78 38.98 16.62
C ASP A 53 88.41 38.00 15.51
N LEU A 54 89.27 37.01 15.23
CA LEU A 54 88.94 35.91 14.33
C LEU A 54 87.81 35.05 14.91
N GLU A 55 87.90 34.64 16.18
CA GLU A 55 86.85 33.89 16.87
C GLU A 55 85.52 34.65 16.88
N ARG A 56 85.56 35.97 17.15
CA ARG A 56 84.37 36.82 17.12
C ARG A 56 83.74 36.87 15.73
N ARG A 57 84.54 37.09 14.69
CA ARG A 57 84.06 37.14 13.29
C ARG A 57 83.51 35.79 12.84
N LEU A 58 84.19 34.70 13.16
CA LEU A 58 83.73 33.35 12.87
C LEU A 58 82.42 33.05 13.60
N THR A 59 82.31 33.44 14.87
CA THR A 59 81.07 33.27 15.65
C THR A 59 79.92 34.02 14.98
N ILE A 60 80.10 35.30 14.64
CA ILE A 60 79.05 36.11 13.97
C ILE A 60 78.66 35.49 12.62
N GLN A 61 79.63 35.10 11.78
CA GLN A 61 79.33 34.50 10.48
C GLN A 61 78.63 33.14 10.60
N MET A 62 79.02 32.31 11.56
CA MET A 62 78.36 31.03 11.82
C MET A 62 76.93 31.27 12.32
N THR A 63 76.73 32.18 13.27
CA THR A 63 75.37 32.50 13.77
C THR A 63 74.49 33.09 12.67
N ASP A 64 75.02 33.97 11.83
CA ASP A 64 74.26 34.55 10.70
C ASP A 64 73.89 33.47 9.67
N ARG A 65 74.80 32.52 9.39
CA ARG A 65 74.54 31.40 8.49
C ARG A 65 73.50 30.45 9.08
N GLU A 66 73.60 30.11 10.36
CA GLU A 66 72.60 29.28 11.05
C GLU A 66 71.23 29.96 11.04
N LEU A 67 71.17 31.26 11.31
CA LEU A 67 69.93 32.04 11.30
C LEU A 67 69.33 32.11 9.89
N ALA A 68 70.15 32.30 8.85
CA ALA A 68 69.69 32.28 7.46
C ALA A 68 69.19 30.90 7.01
N VAL A 69 69.84 29.81 7.45
CA VAL A 69 69.37 28.44 7.19
C VAL A 69 68.06 28.18 7.93
N ALA A 70 67.95 28.61 9.19
CA ALA A 70 66.74 28.50 9.99
C ALA A 70 65.58 29.27 9.33
N ASP A 71 65.79 30.53 8.94
CA ASP A 71 64.77 31.35 8.29
C ASP A 71 64.28 30.75 6.96
N LYS A 72 65.21 30.24 6.13
CA LYS A 72 64.86 29.54 4.90
C LYS A 72 64.02 28.28 5.17
N SER A 73 64.36 27.50 6.20
CA SER A 73 63.62 26.30 6.58
C SER A 73 62.21 26.63 7.12
N LEU A 74 62.09 27.70 7.92
CA LEU A 74 60.82 28.20 8.43
C LEU A 74 59.94 28.71 7.29
N ASN A 75 60.52 29.41 6.31
CA ASN A 75 59.78 29.86 5.14
C ASN A 75 59.27 28.69 4.29
N TYR A 76 60.09 27.64 4.08
CA TYR A 76 59.61 26.42 3.41
C TYR A 76 58.49 25.72 4.19
N ALA A 77 58.58 25.66 5.52
CA ALA A 77 57.51 25.13 6.36
C ALA A 77 56.22 25.95 6.23
N ASN A 78 56.32 27.28 6.31
CA ASN A 78 55.17 28.18 6.14
C ASN A 78 54.52 28.03 4.76
N VAL A 79 55.32 27.97 3.69
CA VAL A 79 54.83 27.84 2.32
C VAL A 79 54.14 26.48 2.10
N THR A 80 54.75 25.38 2.56
CA THR A 80 54.16 24.03 2.43
C THR A 80 52.86 23.90 3.21
N VAL A 81 52.82 24.35 4.47
CA VAL A 81 51.61 24.39 5.29
C VAL A 81 50.51 25.20 4.60
N THR A 82 50.86 26.38 4.07
CA THR A 82 49.90 27.23 3.34
C THR A 82 49.32 26.53 2.11
N TYR A 83 50.14 25.84 1.31
CA TYR A 83 49.65 25.08 0.16
C TYR A 83 48.76 23.89 0.55
N PHE A 84 49.08 23.18 1.63
CA PHE A 84 48.19 22.15 2.17
C PHE A 84 46.82 22.72 2.53
N PHE A 85 46.78 23.87 3.20
CA PHE A 85 45.53 24.55 3.50
C PHE A 85 44.75 24.93 2.24
N TYR A 86 45.41 25.42 1.19
CA TYR A 86 44.73 25.73 -0.08
C TYR A 86 44.18 24.48 -0.78
N ILE A 87 44.90 23.36 -0.78
CA ILE A 87 44.41 22.10 -1.35
C ILE A 87 43.18 21.61 -0.57
N ILE A 88 43.26 21.59 0.77
CA ILE A 88 42.14 21.19 1.63
C ILE A 88 40.93 22.12 1.40
N ALA A 89 41.14 23.43 1.32
CA ALA A 89 40.09 24.39 1.05
C ALA A 89 39.45 24.18 -0.33
N GLY A 90 40.26 23.92 -1.37
CA GLY A 90 39.77 23.61 -2.71
C GLY A 90 38.93 22.33 -2.75
N VAL A 91 39.40 21.25 -2.11
CA VAL A 91 38.66 19.99 -2.01
C VAL A 91 37.38 20.17 -1.18
N ALA A 92 37.44 20.88 -0.06
CA ALA A 92 36.26 21.17 0.76
C ALA A 92 35.21 22.00 0.00
N SER A 93 35.64 22.99 -0.78
CA SER A 93 34.76 23.79 -1.63
C SER A 93 34.09 22.94 -2.71
N LEU A 94 34.83 22.03 -3.34
CA LEU A 94 34.30 21.12 -4.35
C LEU A 94 33.29 20.13 -3.75
N ILE A 95 33.59 19.54 -2.58
CA ILE A 95 32.66 18.67 -1.85
C ILE A 95 31.40 19.42 -1.43
N ALA A 96 31.53 20.67 -0.98
CA ALA A 96 30.38 21.49 -0.60
C ALA A 96 29.47 21.78 -1.79
N LEU A 97 30.04 22.05 -2.98
CA LEU A 97 29.28 22.32 -4.20
C LEU A 97 28.52 21.07 -4.67
N VAL A 98 29.20 19.93 -4.74
CA VAL A 98 28.57 18.64 -5.12
C VAL A 98 27.54 18.21 -4.09
N GLY A 99 27.85 18.34 -2.80
CA GLY A 99 26.95 18.02 -1.71
C GLY A 99 25.68 18.87 -1.72
N TRP A 100 25.78 20.16 -2.05
CA TRP A 100 24.62 21.05 -2.16
C TRP A 100 23.70 20.66 -3.33
N GLN A 101 24.26 20.32 -4.49
CA GLN A 101 23.47 19.84 -5.63
C GLN A 101 22.76 18.52 -5.30
N SER A 102 23.48 17.54 -4.73
CA SER A 102 22.91 16.25 -4.33
C SER A 102 21.77 16.40 -3.31
N LEU A 103 21.96 17.23 -2.26
CA LEU A 103 20.91 17.48 -1.26
C LEU A 103 19.66 18.12 -1.88
N LYS A 104 19.84 19.05 -2.83
CA LYS A 104 18.73 19.69 -3.54
C LYS A 104 17.97 18.68 -4.40
N GLU A 105 18.69 17.83 -5.14
CA GLU A 105 18.10 16.76 -5.96
C GLU A 105 17.36 15.74 -5.11
N LEU A 106 17.95 15.29 -4.00
CA LEU A 106 17.31 14.37 -3.05
C LEU A 106 16.02 14.97 -2.49
N LYS A 107 16.02 16.24 -2.08
CA LYS A 107 14.82 16.91 -1.57
C LYS A 107 13.71 16.98 -2.63
N HIS A 108 14.05 17.26 -3.88
CA HIS A 108 13.07 17.33 -4.97
C HIS A 108 12.51 15.95 -5.30
N THR A 109 13.37 14.97 -5.53
CA THR A 109 12.98 13.60 -5.91
C THR A 109 12.19 12.89 -4.80
N THR A 110 12.57 13.07 -3.53
CA THR A 110 11.80 12.51 -2.39
C THR A 110 10.41 13.12 -2.29
N LYS A 111 10.28 14.43 -2.50
CA LYS A 111 8.98 15.11 -2.55
C LYS A 111 8.13 14.60 -3.71
N GLU A 112 8.68 14.56 -4.92
CA GLU A 112 7.97 14.05 -6.10
C GLU A 112 7.54 12.58 -5.95
N MET A 113 8.40 11.74 -5.36
CA MET A 113 8.06 10.34 -5.10
C MET A 113 6.95 10.22 -4.05
N ALA A 114 6.97 11.05 -3.01
CA ALA A 114 5.90 11.11 -2.03
C ALA A 114 4.58 11.56 -2.67
N ASP A 115 4.60 12.63 -3.47
CA ASP A 115 3.43 13.15 -4.17
C ASP A 115 2.85 12.11 -5.15
N ARG A 116 3.69 11.36 -5.87
CA ARG A 116 3.26 10.25 -6.74
C ARG A 116 2.59 9.14 -5.95
N ARG A 117 3.22 8.66 -4.86
CA ARG A 117 2.63 7.61 -4.02
C ARG A 117 1.30 8.05 -3.40
N LEU A 118 1.19 9.31 -2.98
CA LEU A 118 -0.06 9.86 -2.47
C LEU A 118 -1.15 9.87 -3.56
N ASN A 119 -0.81 10.27 -4.79
CA ASN A 119 -1.75 10.22 -5.91
C ASN A 119 -2.17 8.79 -6.27
N ASP A 120 -1.24 7.83 -6.29
CA ASP A 120 -1.56 6.42 -6.56
C ASP A 120 -2.51 5.86 -5.51
N ILE A 121 -2.25 6.16 -4.24
CA ILE A 121 -3.12 5.78 -3.12
C ILE A 121 -4.49 6.43 -3.27
N ALA A 122 -4.55 7.74 -3.56
CA ALA A 122 -5.80 8.46 -3.75
C ALA A 122 -6.63 7.85 -4.90
N GLN A 123 -6.00 7.51 -6.03
CA GLN A 123 -6.67 6.86 -7.15
C GLN A 123 -7.18 5.45 -6.82
N ASP A 124 -6.43 4.66 -6.05
CA ASP A 124 -6.88 3.33 -5.62
C ASP A 124 -8.11 3.44 -4.68
N TYR A 125 -8.08 4.38 -3.73
CA TYR A 125 -9.23 4.64 -2.86
C TYR A 125 -10.42 5.18 -3.64
N GLU A 126 -10.22 6.06 -4.62
CA GLU A 126 -11.30 6.57 -5.48
C GLU A 126 -11.95 5.42 -6.28
N LYS A 127 -11.15 4.50 -6.84
CA LYS A 127 -11.66 3.31 -7.52
C LYS A 127 -12.49 2.43 -6.58
N LYS A 128 -11.97 2.14 -5.38
CA LYS A 128 -12.68 1.35 -4.36
C LYS A 128 -13.98 2.02 -3.92
N PHE A 129 -13.95 3.33 -3.73
CA PHE A 129 -15.12 4.13 -3.36
C PHE A 129 -16.18 4.07 -4.46
N ASN A 130 -15.78 4.22 -5.73
CA ASN A 130 -16.70 4.13 -6.86
C ASN A 130 -17.36 2.74 -6.97
N VAL A 131 -16.61 1.66 -6.72
CA VAL A 131 -17.18 0.29 -6.68
C VAL A 131 -18.18 0.15 -5.52
N LEU A 132 -17.79 0.61 -4.32
CA LEU A 132 -18.65 0.57 -3.15
C LEU A 132 -19.94 1.37 -3.36
N GLU A 133 -19.87 2.55 -3.97
CA GLU A 133 -21.03 3.39 -4.27
C GLU A 133 -22.00 2.68 -5.22
N ARG A 134 -21.49 2.03 -6.27
CA ARG A 134 -22.33 1.24 -7.20
C ARG A 134 -23.01 0.08 -6.49
N ASP A 135 -22.27 -0.66 -5.66
CA ASP A 135 -22.81 -1.79 -4.91
C ASP A 135 -23.87 -1.35 -3.90
N LEU A 136 -23.64 -0.24 -3.21
CA LEU A 136 -24.63 0.36 -2.31
C LEU A 136 -25.89 0.77 -3.07
N LYS A 137 -25.76 1.51 -4.18
CA LYS A 137 -26.92 1.90 -5.01
C LYS A 137 -27.72 0.69 -5.49
N ARG A 138 -27.03 -0.37 -5.95
CA ARG A 138 -27.68 -1.62 -6.36
C ARG A 138 -28.43 -2.28 -5.21
N LYS A 139 -27.79 -2.43 -4.04
CA LYS A 139 -28.42 -3.04 -2.86
C LYS A 139 -29.61 -2.23 -2.37
N THR A 140 -29.49 -0.90 -2.31
CA THR A 140 -30.59 -0.02 -1.94
C THR A 140 -31.78 -0.16 -2.88
N ARG A 141 -31.54 -0.27 -4.19
CA ARG A 141 -32.60 -0.51 -5.17
C ARG A 141 -33.33 -1.83 -4.91
N ILE A 142 -32.58 -2.92 -4.72
CA ILE A 142 -33.17 -4.24 -4.43
C ILE A 142 -33.97 -4.20 -3.12
N ILE A 143 -33.44 -3.57 -2.07
CA ILE A 143 -34.15 -3.41 -0.80
C ILE A 143 -35.45 -2.63 -1.00
N SER A 144 -35.42 -1.56 -1.81
CA SER A 144 -36.62 -0.78 -2.11
C SER A 144 -37.66 -1.57 -2.91
N GLU A 145 -37.23 -2.37 -3.88
CA GLU A 145 -38.12 -3.24 -4.66
C GLU A 145 -38.73 -4.33 -3.77
N ASN A 146 -37.92 -5.03 -2.98
CA ASN A 146 -38.38 -6.04 -2.02
C ASN A 146 -39.34 -5.45 -0.96
N ASN A 147 -39.06 -4.25 -0.44
CA ASN A 147 -39.95 -3.60 0.52
C ASN A 147 -41.33 -3.32 -0.09
N ARG A 148 -41.38 -2.92 -1.37
CA ARG A 148 -42.64 -2.71 -2.09
C ARG A 148 -43.40 -4.03 -2.30
N GLU A 149 -42.70 -5.11 -2.62
CA GLU A 149 -43.31 -6.44 -2.73
C GLU A 149 -43.88 -6.91 -1.39
N ILE A 150 -43.15 -6.71 -0.29
CA ILE A 150 -43.62 -7.03 1.07
C ILE A 150 -44.88 -6.23 1.41
N GLU A 151 -44.91 -4.93 1.05
CA GLU A 151 -46.08 -4.08 1.26
C GLU A 151 -47.31 -4.63 0.50
N ILE A 152 -47.15 -5.00 -0.77
CA ILE A 152 -48.23 -5.61 -1.58
C ILE A 152 -48.70 -6.95 -0.97
N ILE A 153 -47.77 -7.80 -0.53
CA ILE A 153 -48.11 -9.08 0.11
C ILE A 153 -48.88 -8.84 1.41
N ASN A 154 -48.46 -7.89 2.24
CA ASN A 154 -49.15 -7.54 3.47
C ASN A 154 -50.54 -6.95 3.20
N GLU A 155 -50.67 -6.12 2.17
CA GLU A 155 -51.96 -5.58 1.72
C GLU A 155 -52.91 -6.71 1.32
N ILE A 156 -52.47 -7.62 0.43
CA ILE A 156 -53.25 -8.79 0.02
C ILE A 156 -53.60 -9.67 1.22
N HIS A 157 -52.67 -9.90 2.14
CA HIS A 157 -52.92 -10.69 3.35
C HIS A 157 -53.99 -10.05 4.24
N ASN A 158 -53.94 -8.73 4.42
CA ASN A 158 -54.97 -7.99 5.17
C ASN A 158 -56.34 -8.07 4.49
N LEU A 159 -56.38 -8.03 3.15
CA LEU A 159 -57.62 -8.22 2.38
C LEU A 159 -58.17 -9.63 2.56
N TRP A 160 -57.33 -10.67 2.53
CA TRP A 160 -57.72 -12.05 2.83
C TRP A 160 -58.31 -12.19 4.24
N LEU A 161 -57.66 -11.62 5.25
CA LEU A 161 -58.19 -11.61 6.62
C LEU A 161 -59.55 -10.89 6.71
N ARG A 162 -59.75 -9.83 5.92
CA ARG A 162 -61.03 -9.13 5.86
C ARG A 162 -62.09 -9.99 5.17
N ALA A 163 -61.75 -10.67 4.08
CA ALA A 163 -62.67 -11.57 3.37
C ALA A 163 -63.13 -12.72 4.27
N GLN A 164 -62.22 -13.31 5.05
CA GLN A 164 -62.55 -14.38 6.00
C GLN A 164 -63.52 -13.93 7.10
N ASN A 165 -63.45 -12.66 7.52
CA ASN A 165 -64.31 -12.10 8.56
C ASN A 165 -65.61 -11.47 8.01
N ALA A 166 -65.73 -11.33 6.69
CA ALA A 166 -66.90 -10.76 6.04
C ALA A 166 -68.12 -11.67 6.24
N GLN A 167 -69.26 -11.07 6.60
CA GLN A 167 -70.47 -11.80 6.97
C GLN A 167 -71.35 -12.12 5.77
N THR A 168 -71.34 -11.27 4.74
CA THR A 168 -72.15 -11.46 3.52
C THR A 168 -71.27 -11.83 2.34
N ALA A 169 -71.85 -12.61 1.42
CA ALA A 169 -71.15 -13.06 0.23
C ALA A 169 -70.83 -11.89 -0.73
N GLU A 170 -71.70 -10.87 -0.81
CA GLU A 170 -71.46 -9.67 -1.61
C GLU A 170 -70.25 -8.88 -1.10
N GLN A 171 -70.06 -8.79 0.22
CA GLN A 171 -68.88 -8.16 0.81
C GLN A 171 -67.62 -8.96 0.49
N LYS A 172 -67.66 -10.30 0.58
CA LYS A 172 -66.54 -11.16 0.18
C LYS A 172 -66.15 -10.91 -1.28
N ILE A 173 -67.15 -10.86 -2.18
CA ILE A 173 -66.97 -10.58 -3.61
C ILE A 173 -66.25 -9.24 -3.83
N GLU A 174 -66.67 -8.17 -3.15
CA GLU A 174 -66.05 -6.85 -3.26
C GLU A 174 -64.58 -6.89 -2.81
N ILE A 175 -64.29 -7.59 -1.70
CA ILE A 175 -62.92 -7.74 -1.19
C ILE A 175 -62.06 -8.58 -2.15
N TYR A 176 -62.59 -9.66 -2.73
CA TYR A 176 -61.86 -10.42 -3.74
C TYR A 176 -61.60 -9.59 -5.00
N ASP A 177 -62.52 -8.69 -5.38
CA ASP A 177 -62.28 -7.71 -6.45
C ASP A 177 -61.16 -6.72 -6.11
N GLU A 178 -61.01 -6.33 -4.84
CA GLU A 178 -59.85 -5.55 -4.38
C GLU A 178 -58.55 -6.35 -4.52
N ILE A 179 -58.53 -7.62 -4.10
CA ILE A 179 -57.35 -8.50 -4.25
C ILE A 179 -56.98 -8.66 -5.73
N LEU A 180 -57.96 -8.88 -6.60
CA LEU A 180 -57.74 -9.05 -8.03
C LEU A 180 -57.32 -7.75 -8.75
N LYS A 181 -57.62 -6.57 -8.20
CA LYS A 181 -57.04 -5.31 -8.71
C LYS A 181 -55.55 -5.21 -8.42
N VAL A 182 -55.11 -5.69 -7.26
CA VAL A 182 -53.70 -5.70 -6.85
C VAL A 182 -52.92 -6.82 -7.53
N ARG A 183 -53.51 -8.03 -7.60
CA ARG A 183 -52.95 -9.21 -8.26
C ARG A 183 -53.99 -9.85 -9.20
N PRO A 184 -54.06 -9.42 -10.48
CA PRO A 184 -55.06 -9.91 -11.43
C PRO A 184 -54.99 -11.40 -11.79
N GLY A 185 -53.85 -12.04 -11.53
CA GLY A 185 -53.63 -13.46 -11.80
C GLY A 185 -53.73 -14.35 -10.56
N ASP A 186 -54.32 -13.86 -9.47
CA ASP A 186 -54.51 -14.67 -8.26
C ASP A 186 -55.65 -15.67 -8.50
N LEU A 187 -55.28 -16.93 -8.75
CA LEU A 187 -56.22 -18.01 -9.03
C LEU A 187 -57.07 -18.37 -7.80
N GLU A 188 -56.47 -18.32 -6.61
CA GLU A 188 -57.19 -18.57 -5.36
C GLU A 188 -58.26 -17.50 -5.16
N ALA A 189 -57.93 -16.22 -5.31
CA ALA A 189 -58.92 -15.15 -5.18
C ALA A 189 -60.09 -15.32 -6.19
N LEU A 190 -59.84 -15.84 -7.40
CA LEU A 190 -60.89 -16.16 -8.36
C LEU A 190 -61.75 -17.36 -7.92
N THR A 191 -61.17 -18.44 -7.39
CA THR A 191 -61.93 -19.60 -6.90
C THR A 191 -62.79 -19.26 -5.69
N TYR A 192 -62.25 -18.50 -4.73
CA TYR A 192 -63.01 -18.05 -3.56
C TYR A 192 -64.06 -16.98 -3.91
N LYS A 193 -63.85 -16.21 -4.99
CA LYS A 193 -64.89 -15.36 -5.54
C LYS A 193 -66.02 -16.18 -6.18
N ALA A 194 -65.69 -17.28 -6.85
CA ALA A 194 -66.69 -18.20 -7.40
C ALA A 194 -67.53 -18.84 -6.29
N ASP A 195 -66.89 -19.25 -5.19
CA ASP A 195 -67.56 -19.73 -3.97
C ASP A 195 -68.54 -18.69 -3.39
N ALA A 196 -68.09 -17.44 -3.21
CA ALA A 196 -69.00 -16.37 -2.78
C ALA A 196 -70.12 -16.06 -3.80
N ALA A 197 -69.90 -16.31 -5.09
CA ALA A 197 -70.96 -16.22 -6.10
C ALA A 197 -71.98 -17.37 -5.99
N MET A 198 -71.55 -18.56 -5.55
CA MET A 198 -72.44 -19.68 -5.23
C MET A 198 -73.38 -19.35 -4.06
N ASP A 199 -72.86 -18.69 -3.02
CA ASP A 199 -73.64 -18.26 -1.84
C ASP A 199 -74.82 -17.34 -2.21
N ILE A 200 -74.64 -16.46 -3.21
CA ILE A 200 -75.70 -15.58 -3.73
C ILE A 200 -76.55 -16.22 -4.85
N GLN A 201 -76.35 -17.52 -5.11
CA GLN A 201 -77.07 -18.33 -6.12
C GLN A 201 -76.84 -17.89 -7.57
N GLU A 202 -75.74 -17.17 -7.85
CA GLU A 202 -75.35 -16.76 -9.20
C GLU A 202 -74.48 -17.85 -9.87
N TYR A 203 -75.06 -19.04 -10.07
CA TYR A 203 -74.35 -20.25 -10.49
C TYR A 203 -73.62 -20.10 -11.84
N HIS A 204 -74.25 -19.46 -12.82
CA HIS A 204 -73.62 -19.21 -14.13
C HIS A 204 -72.40 -18.29 -14.03
N TRP A 205 -72.41 -17.35 -13.09
CA TRP A 205 -71.28 -16.46 -12.86
C TRP A 205 -70.14 -17.18 -12.15
N ALA A 206 -70.46 -17.99 -11.13
CA ALA A 206 -69.49 -18.86 -10.46
C ALA A 206 -68.78 -19.79 -11.47
N MET A 207 -69.53 -20.44 -12.36
CA MET A 207 -68.94 -21.26 -13.43
C MET A 207 -68.01 -20.47 -14.34
N SER A 208 -68.38 -19.24 -14.72
CA SER A 208 -67.54 -18.38 -15.56
C SER A 208 -66.21 -18.04 -14.88
N LEU A 209 -66.25 -17.78 -13.56
CA LEU A 209 -65.05 -17.56 -12.76
C LEU A 209 -64.18 -18.83 -12.68
N CYS A 210 -64.77 -19.99 -12.41
CA CYS A 210 -64.03 -21.26 -12.39
C CYS A 210 -63.43 -21.59 -13.76
N ASN A 211 -64.15 -21.35 -14.86
CA ASN A 211 -63.63 -21.56 -16.21
C ASN A 211 -62.37 -20.72 -16.47
N ARG A 212 -62.34 -19.46 -16.03
CA ARG A 212 -61.16 -18.60 -16.14
C ARG A 212 -59.97 -19.14 -15.35
N VAL A 213 -60.20 -19.75 -14.19
CA VAL A 213 -59.12 -20.41 -13.44
C VAL A 213 -58.62 -21.63 -14.20
N LEU A 214 -59.53 -22.44 -14.72
CA LEU A 214 -59.24 -23.67 -15.45
C LEU A 214 -58.64 -23.46 -16.85
N GLU A 215 -58.75 -22.25 -17.41
CA GLU A 215 -58.00 -21.83 -18.60
C GLU A 215 -56.50 -21.65 -18.31
N VAL A 216 -56.13 -21.32 -17.07
CA VAL A 216 -54.74 -21.11 -16.64
C VAL A 216 -54.17 -22.37 -15.99
N ASP A 217 -54.96 -23.02 -15.13
CA ASP A 217 -54.63 -24.24 -14.41
C ASP A 217 -55.78 -25.24 -14.53
N ASP A 218 -55.70 -26.12 -15.53
CA ASP A 218 -56.75 -27.08 -15.89
C ASP A 218 -56.92 -28.22 -14.88
N GLN A 219 -56.00 -28.36 -13.94
CA GLN A 219 -56.00 -29.33 -12.85
C GLN A 219 -56.25 -28.66 -11.49
N ASN A 220 -56.69 -27.40 -11.47
CA ASN A 220 -57.02 -26.73 -10.21
C ASN A 220 -58.20 -27.43 -9.52
N ALA A 221 -57.89 -28.22 -8.49
CA ALA A 221 -58.88 -29.07 -7.82
C ALA A 221 -60.03 -28.25 -7.23
N HIS A 222 -59.74 -27.09 -6.61
CA HIS A 222 -60.76 -26.22 -6.03
C HIS A 222 -61.67 -25.58 -7.09
N ALA A 223 -61.13 -25.14 -8.22
CA ALA A 223 -61.94 -24.60 -9.31
C ALA A 223 -62.83 -25.66 -9.96
N LEU A 224 -62.31 -26.87 -10.18
CA LEU A 224 -63.09 -28.02 -10.68
C LEU A 224 -64.22 -28.36 -9.71
N TYR A 225 -63.92 -28.42 -8.43
CA TYR A 225 -64.88 -28.69 -7.37
C TYR A 225 -66.00 -27.64 -7.36
N GLN A 226 -65.66 -26.35 -7.32
CA GLN A 226 -66.65 -25.28 -7.29
C GLN A 226 -67.49 -25.22 -8.57
N ARG A 227 -66.90 -25.55 -9.74
CA ARG A 227 -67.65 -25.66 -10.98
C ARG A 227 -68.61 -26.85 -10.96
N ALA A 228 -68.22 -27.97 -10.35
CA ALA A 228 -69.09 -29.12 -10.16
C ALA A 228 -70.28 -28.80 -9.23
N CYS A 229 -70.06 -28.06 -8.14
CA CYS A 229 -71.15 -27.56 -7.28
C CYS A 229 -72.15 -26.73 -8.10
N ALA A 230 -71.64 -25.81 -8.91
CA ALA A 230 -72.48 -25.00 -9.80
C ALA A 230 -73.27 -25.84 -10.82
N TYR A 231 -72.63 -26.85 -11.43
CA TYR A 231 -73.31 -27.77 -12.35
C TYR A 231 -74.40 -28.60 -11.65
N ALA A 232 -74.14 -29.10 -10.45
CA ALA A 232 -75.10 -29.86 -9.66
C ALA A 232 -76.35 -29.03 -9.36
N ARG A 233 -76.17 -27.77 -8.94
CA ARG A 233 -77.27 -26.82 -8.67
C ARG A 233 -78.05 -26.42 -9.92
N LEU A 234 -77.43 -26.49 -11.10
CA LEU A 234 -78.07 -26.26 -12.39
C LEU A 234 -78.70 -27.53 -13.00
N GLY A 235 -78.59 -28.69 -12.34
CA GLY A 235 -79.13 -29.98 -12.81
C GLY A 235 -78.30 -30.65 -13.91
N ALA A 236 -77.06 -30.21 -14.13
CA ALA A 236 -76.12 -30.76 -15.10
C ALA A 236 -75.29 -31.89 -14.47
N GLU A 237 -75.97 -32.98 -14.10
CA GLU A 237 -75.41 -34.07 -13.28
C GLU A 237 -74.16 -34.73 -13.90
N GLY A 238 -74.18 -34.94 -15.22
CA GLY A 238 -73.06 -35.56 -15.95
C GLY A 238 -71.79 -34.72 -15.87
N GLN A 239 -71.89 -33.42 -16.16
CA GLN A 239 -70.74 -32.52 -16.09
C GLN A 239 -70.25 -32.30 -14.65
N ALA A 240 -71.17 -32.31 -13.68
CA ALA A 240 -70.79 -32.21 -12.27
C ALA A 240 -69.92 -33.40 -11.85
N ILE A 241 -70.32 -34.63 -12.17
CA ILE A 241 -69.54 -35.84 -11.84
C ILE A 241 -68.19 -35.85 -12.55
N ASP A 242 -68.14 -35.49 -13.84
CA ASP A 242 -66.88 -35.45 -14.59
C ASP A 242 -65.87 -34.45 -13.97
N ASP A 243 -66.34 -33.29 -13.51
CA ASP A 243 -65.49 -32.31 -12.83
C ASP A 243 -65.08 -32.76 -11.41
N LEU A 244 -65.96 -33.47 -10.69
CA LEU A 244 -65.62 -34.05 -9.39
C LEU A 244 -64.57 -35.14 -9.49
N GLU A 245 -64.70 -36.06 -10.45
CA GLU A 245 -63.70 -37.10 -10.73
C GLU A 245 -62.33 -36.46 -10.97
N ARG A 246 -62.27 -35.46 -11.87
CA ARG A 246 -61.03 -34.72 -12.14
C ARG A 246 -60.50 -33.96 -10.92
N SER A 247 -61.38 -33.39 -10.10
CA SER A 247 -60.99 -32.67 -8.89
C SER A 247 -60.33 -33.60 -7.86
N VAL A 248 -60.91 -34.79 -7.66
CA VAL A 248 -60.39 -35.82 -6.77
C VAL A 248 -59.09 -36.44 -7.29
N GLU A 249 -58.97 -36.64 -8.60
CA GLU A 249 -57.72 -37.05 -9.25
C GLU A 249 -56.60 -36.03 -9.03
N ALA A 250 -56.92 -34.74 -9.12
CA ALA A 250 -55.96 -33.65 -8.90
C ALA A 250 -55.57 -33.50 -7.42
N SER A 251 -56.54 -33.61 -6.49
CA SER A 251 -56.27 -33.62 -5.05
C SER A 251 -57.17 -34.61 -4.33
N GLY A 252 -56.56 -35.68 -3.82
CA GLY A 252 -57.28 -36.72 -3.07
C GLY A 252 -57.99 -36.20 -1.80
N SER A 253 -57.59 -35.05 -1.26
CA SER A 253 -58.27 -34.39 -0.14
C SER A 253 -59.66 -33.89 -0.48
N MET A 254 -59.94 -33.62 -1.77
CA MET A 254 -61.26 -33.12 -2.19
C MET A 254 -62.36 -34.16 -1.99
N ARG A 255 -61.99 -35.45 -1.94
CA ARG A 255 -62.91 -36.55 -1.65
C ARG A 255 -63.57 -36.41 -0.28
N GLU A 256 -62.84 -35.93 0.73
CA GLU A 256 -63.38 -35.75 2.09
C GLU A 256 -64.52 -34.73 2.10
N LEU A 257 -64.41 -33.68 1.27
CA LEU A 257 -65.42 -32.62 1.16
C LEU A 257 -66.73 -33.13 0.54
N LEU A 258 -66.67 -34.09 -0.39
CA LEU A 258 -67.87 -34.65 -1.05
C LEU A 258 -68.94 -35.17 -0.07
N ALA A 259 -68.52 -35.65 1.10
CA ALA A 259 -69.42 -36.20 2.10
C ALA A 259 -70.18 -35.12 2.88
N GLU A 260 -69.58 -33.94 3.04
CA GLU A 260 -70.10 -32.84 3.88
C GLU A 260 -71.01 -31.89 3.09
N GLU A 261 -71.04 -32.00 1.77
CA GLU A 261 -71.52 -30.92 0.92
C GLU A 261 -72.95 -31.09 0.42
N PRO A 262 -73.85 -30.11 0.69
CA PRO A 262 -75.27 -30.22 0.43
C PRO A 262 -75.62 -30.05 -1.05
N ASP A 263 -74.76 -29.39 -1.83
CA ASP A 263 -75.00 -29.12 -3.26
C ASP A 263 -75.07 -30.40 -4.10
N PHE A 264 -74.50 -31.50 -3.61
CA PHE A 264 -74.50 -32.79 -4.28
C PHE A 264 -75.65 -33.70 -3.87
N GLU A 265 -76.62 -33.23 -3.08
CA GLU A 265 -77.80 -34.04 -2.73
C GLU A 265 -78.53 -34.59 -3.96
N MET A 266 -78.58 -33.83 -5.06
CA MET A 266 -79.20 -34.26 -6.32
C MET A 266 -78.39 -35.33 -7.05
N LEU A 267 -77.09 -35.46 -6.77
CA LEU A 267 -76.21 -36.46 -7.39
C LEU A 267 -76.19 -37.79 -6.62
N ARG A 268 -76.73 -37.82 -5.38
CA ARG A 268 -76.77 -39.02 -4.54
C ARG A 268 -77.65 -40.09 -5.18
N GLY A 269 -77.17 -41.33 -5.18
CA GLY A 269 -77.84 -42.46 -5.82
C GLY A 269 -77.46 -42.69 -7.30
N LEU A 270 -76.63 -41.83 -7.89
CA LEU A 270 -75.97 -42.13 -9.17
C LEU A 270 -74.76 -43.05 -8.91
N GLU A 271 -74.68 -44.16 -9.65
CA GLU A 271 -73.62 -45.17 -9.46
C GLU A 271 -72.20 -44.57 -9.54
N ARG A 272 -71.96 -43.63 -10.47
CA ARG A 272 -70.66 -42.95 -10.63
C ARG A 272 -70.30 -42.08 -9.42
N PHE A 273 -71.27 -41.37 -8.85
CA PHE A 273 -71.03 -40.48 -7.72
C PHE A 273 -70.76 -41.28 -6.43
N GLU A 274 -71.47 -42.39 -6.21
CA GLU A 274 -71.20 -43.24 -5.05
C GLU A 274 -69.85 -43.96 -5.16
N ALA A 275 -69.46 -44.40 -6.35
CA ALA A 275 -68.12 -44.97 -6.58
C ALA A 275 -67.00 -43.99 -6.18
N LEU A 276 -67.16 -42.71 -6.53
CA LEU A 276 -66.18 -41.67 -6.19
C LEU A 276 -66.04 -41.42 -4.68
N ARG A 277 -67.09 -41.72 -3.90
CA ARG A 277 -67.09 -41.59 -2.43
C ARG A 277 -66.51 -42.79 -1.69
N GLU A 278 -66.58 -43.98 -2.30
CA GLU A 278 -66.18 -45.25 -1.68
C GLU A 278 -64.71 -45.64 -1.94
N GLU A 279 -64.09 -45.14 -3.02
CA GLU A 279 -62.66 -45.34 -3.36
C GLU A 279 -61.71 -44.49 -2.53
#